data_AF-A0A8T3SSC6-F1
#
_entry.id   AF-A0A8T3SSC6-F1
#
_cell.length_a   1.000
_cell.length_b   1.000
_cell.length_c   1.000
_cell.angle_alpha   90.00
_cell.angle_beta   90.00
_cell.angle_gamma   90.00
#
_symmetry.space_group_name_H-M   'P 1'
#
loop_
_entity.id
_entity.type
_entity.pdbx_description
1 polymer ?
#
loop_
_entity_poly.entity_id
_entity_poly.type
_entity_poly.pdbx_seq_one_letter_code
_entity_poly.pdbx_strand_id
1 'polypeptide(L)'
;MVRKPKLKTPAAPVRIESQLWQAADALRGSMDAAEYKHVALGLIFLKYISDAFEEHHARLESERDQGADPEDPDEYRAVNIFWVPKDARWARLKDNALQPRIGEYVDEAMQAVEDVNVSLKGVLSKDYARPALDKERLGQLINLISNIGLGDTENRSRDVLGRVYEYFLAQFASAEGKKGGEFYTPRSVVRLLVQMIEPYKGRVYDPCCGSSGMFVQSEEFILAHGGGLSDISIYGQESNYTTWRLAKMNLALRGIEGNIEHGDSFHNDRHPDLKADYMLANPPFNVSDWRGELLREDKRWQSGKPPVGNANFAWVQHIIHH
;
A
#
# COMPACT_ATOMS: atom_id res chain seq x y z
N MET A 1 -33.08 -20.10 -36.38
CA MET A 1 -32.77 -19.53 -35.05
C MET A 1 -31.35 -19.93 -34.68
N VAL A 2 -30.36 -19.10 -35.02
CA VAL A 2 -28.94 -19.40 -34.78
C VAL A 2 -28.63 -19.10 -33.31
N ARG A 3 -28.28 -20.14 -32.54
CA ARG A 3 -27.85 -19.99 -31.13
C ARG A 3 -26.55 -19.19 -31.12
N LYS A 4 -26.57 -17.98 -30.56
CA LYS A 4 -25.35 -17.21 -30.27
C LYS A 4 -24.45 -18.02 -29.32
N PRO A 5 -23.13 -18.06 -29.53
CA PRO A 5 -22.21 -18.70 -28.60
C PRO A 5 -22.22 -17.92 -27.27
N LYS A 6 -22.35 -18.65 -26.16
CA LYS A 6 -22.12 -18.08 -24.82
C LYS A 6 -20.67 -17.62 -24.75
N LEU A 7 -20.46 -16.31 -24.63
CA LEU A 7 -19.18 -15.74 -24.20
C LEU A 7 -18.81 -16.40 -22.87
N LYS A 8 -17.72 -17.19 -22.88
CA LYS A 8 -17.10 -17.64 -21.65
C LYS A 8 -16.46 -16.43 -20.98
N THR A 9 -17.06 -15.96 -19.90
CA THR A 9 -16.37 -15.07 -18.96
C THR A 9 -15.12 -15.81 -18.45
N PRO A 10 -13.92 -15.21 -18.51
CA PRO A 10 -12.76 -15.82 -17.87
C PRO A 10 -13.04 -16.00 -16.37
N ALA A 11 -12.80 -17.19 -15.84
CA ALA A 11 -12.82 -17.40 -14.39
C ALA A 11 -11.67 -16.59 -13.75
N ALA A 12 -12.00 -15.84 -12.70
CA ALA A 12 -11.15 -14.83 -12.09
C ALA A 12 -9.86 -15.40 -11.44
N PRO A 13 -8.76 -14.63 -11.35
CA PRO A 13 -7.47 -15.03 -10.77
C PRO A 13 -7.45 -15.35 -9.26
N VAL A 14 -8.59 -15.24 -8.57
CA VAL A 14 -8.81 -15.25 -7.10
C VAL A 14 -8.30 -16.50 -6.34
N ARG A 15 -7.87 -17.56 -7.04
CA ARG A 15 -7.56 -18.84 -6.40
C ARG A 15 -6.27 -18.80 -5.59
N ILE A 16 -5.25 -18.08 -6.05
CA ILE A 16 -3.94 -18.08 -5.37
C ILE A 16 -3.94 -17.14 -4.17
N GLU A 17 -4.54 -15.96 -4.29
CA GLU A 17 -4.61 -14.98 -3.20
C GLU A 17 -5.43 -15.54 -2.03
N SER A 18 -6.55 -16.22 -2.33
CA SER A 18 -7.37 -16.87 -1.31
C SER A 18 -6.66 -18.04 -0.62
N GLN A 19 -5.91 -18.86 -1.36
CA GLN A 19 -5.14 -19.97 -0.81
C GLN A 19 -4.00 -19.47 0.09
N LEU A 20 -3.26 -18.45 -0.35
CA LEU A 20 -2.20 -17.81 0.43
C LEU A 20 -2.76 -17.18 1.71
N TRP A 21 -3.90 -16.51 1.61
CA TRP A 21 -4.60 -15.96 2.78
C TRP A 21 -4.98 -17.05 3.78
N GLN A 22 -5.60 -18.14 3.34
CA GLN A 22 -5.98 -19.23 4.24
C GLN A 22 -4.77 -19.85 4.94
N ALA A 23 -3.68 -20.05 4.20
CA ALA A 23 -2.44 -20.57 4.77
C ALA A 23 -1.81 -19.58 5.76
N ALA A 24 -1.79 -18.28 5.44
CA ALA A 24 -1.27 -17.25 6.34
C ALA A 24 -2.16 -17.08 7.59
N ASP A 25 -3.48 -17.03 7.45
CA ASP A 25 -4.40 -16.89 8.58
C ASP A 25 -4.32 -18.10 9.53
N ALA A 26 -4.07 -19.31 9.02
CA ALA A 26 -3.79 -20.46 9.87
C ALA A 26 -2.50 -20.29 10.72
N LEU A 27 -1.53 -19.52 10.23
CA LEU A 27 -0.28 -19.20 10.93
C LEU A 27 -0.41 -18.00 11.89
N ARG A 28 -1.54 -17.29 11.88
CA ARG A 28 -1.80 -16.18 12.81
C ARG A 28 -1.88 -16.65 14.27
N GLY A 29 -2.31 -17.88 14.51
CA GLY A 29 -2.44 -18.41 15.85
C GLY A 29 -3.52 -17.71 16.67
N SER A 30 -3.19 -17.30 17.89
CA SER A 30 -4.10 -16.57 18.78
C SER A 30 -4.03 -15.04 18.63
N MET A 31 -3.27 -14.53 17.65
CA MET A 31 -3.13 -13.08 17.47
C MET A 31 -4.36 -12.47 16.82
N ASP A 32 -4.70 -11.25 17.20
CA ASP A 32 -5.77 -10.49 16.57
C ASP A 32 -5.40 -10.09 15.13
N ALA A 33 -6.40 -10.03 14.25
CA ALA A 33 -6.21 -9.64 12.85
C ALA A 33 -5.58 -8.23 12.72
N ALA A 34 -5.93 -7.32 13.64
CA ALA A 34 -5.40 -5.96 13.68
C ALA A 34 -3.89 -5.89 13.96
N GLU A 35 -3.34 -6.85 14.71
CA GLU A 35 -1.90 -6.94 14.96
C GLU A 35 -1.19 -7.75 13.88
N TYR A 36 -1.80 -8.88 13.47
CA TYR A 36 -1.21 -9.79 12.50
C TYR A 36 -1.07 -9.16 11.11
N LYS A 37 -1.94 -8.21 10.73
CA LYS A 37 -1.84 -7.51 9.45
C LYS A 37 -0.47 -6.84 9.25
N HIS A 38 0.13 -6.29 10.30
CA HIS A 38 1.43 -5.62 10.20
C HIS A 38 2.55 -6.60 9.95
N VAL A 39 2.46 -7.78 10.56
CA VAL A 39 3.43 -8.86 10.35
C VAL A 39 3.34 -9.35 8.91
N ALA A 40 2.16 -9.76 8.46
CA ALA A 40 1.97 -10.36 7.14
C ALA A 40 2.21 -9.36 6.00
N LEU A 41 1.62 -8.16 6.04
CA LEU A 41 1.77 -7.16 4.98
C LEU A 41 3.21 -6.64 4.91
N GLY A 42 3.88 -6.45 6.04
CA GLY A 42 5.30 -6.06 6.05
C GLY A 42 6.20 -7.11 5.39
N LEU A 43 5.98 -8.41 5.65
CA LEU A 43 6.76 -9.48 5.01
C LEU A 43 6.48 -9.58 3.50
N ILE A 44 5.22 -9.44 3.08
CA ILE A 44 4.86 -9.40 1.65
C ILE A 44 5.56 -8.21 0.97
N PHE A 45 5.58 -7.05 1.63
CA PHE A 45 6.29 -5.87 1.14
C PHE A 45 7.79 -6.13 0.99
N LEU A 46 8.44 -6.67 2.03
CA LEU A 46 9.88 -6.97 1.99
C LEU A 46 10.23 -8.00 0.92
N LYS A 47 9.38 -9.03 0.72
CA LYS A 47 9.51 -9.99 -0.38
C LYS A 47 9.48 -9.30 -1.74
N TYR A 48 8.49 -8.43 -1.96
CA TYR A 48 8.34 -7.72 -3.22
C TYR A 48 9.56 -6.87 -3.55
N ILE A 49 10.01 -6.02 -2.62
CA ILE A 49 11.16 -5.14 -2.90
C ILE A 49 12.45 -5.95 -3.10
N SER A 50 12.58 -7.08 -2.38
CA SER A 50 13.73 -7.99 -2.56
C SER A 50 13.70 -8.65 -3.93
N ASP A 51 12.55 -9.15 -4.38
CA ASP A 51 12.44 -9.75 -5.72
C ASP A 51 12.73 -8.72 -6.82
N ALA A 52 12.17 -7.52 -6.68
CA ALA A 52 12.40 -6.45 -7.65
C ALA A 52 13.87 -6.03 -7.71
N PHE A 53 14.52 -5.98 -6.55
CA PHE A 53 15.95 -5.74 -6.43
C PHE A 53 16.79 -6.84 -7.09
N GLU A 54 16.55 -8.12 -6.75
CA GLU A 54 17.33 -9.25 -7.27
C GLU A 54 17.19 -9.42 -8.79
N GLU A 55 16.00 -9.17 -9.33
CA GLU A 55 15.78 -9.18 -10.78
C GLU A 55 16.61 -8.10 -11.49
N HIS A 56 16.62 -6.87 -10.96
CA HIS A 56 17.42 -5.80 -11.53
C HIS A 56 18.92 -6.00 -11.29
N HIS A 57 19.30 -6.56 -10.14
CA HIS A 57 20.69 -6.94 -9.83
C HIS A 57 21.21 -7.96 -10.83
N ALA A 58 20.44 -9.03 -11.11
CA ALA A 58 20.81 -10.03 -12.11
C ALA A 58 20.95 -9.44 -13.52
N ARG A 59 20.08 -8.50 -13.89
CA ARG A 59 20.17 -7.76 -15.15
C ARG A 59 21.46 -6.93 -15.22
N LEU A 60 21.74 -6.13 -14.18
CA LEU A 60 22.96 -5.31 -14.10
C LEU A 60 24.22 -6.20 -14.12
N GLU A 61 24.22 -7.34 -13.43
CA GLU A 61 25.33 -8.30 -13.44
C GLU A 61 25.63 -8.79 -14.87
N SER A 62 24.59 -9.05 -15.68
CA SER A 62 24.77 -9.44 -17.08
C SER A 62 25.26 -8.30 -17.99
N GLU A 63 25.12 -7.05 -17.56
CA GLU A 63 25.49 -5.84 -18.28
C GLU A 63 26.81 -5.21 -17.76
N ARG A 64 27.53 -5.87 -16.84
CA ARG A 64 28.78 -5.34 -16.27
C ARG A 64 29.85 -5.02 -17.31
N ASP A 65 29.95 -5.84 -18.34
CA ASP A 65 30.88 -5.61 -19.46
C ASP A 65 30.54 -4.35 -20.27
N GLN A 66 29.32 -3.82 -20.11
CA GLN A 66 28.82 -2.59 -20.73
C GLN A 66 28.93 -1.38 -19.79
N GLY A 67 29.46 -1.56 -18.58
CA GLY A 67 29.70 -0.49 -17.60
C GLY A 67 28.67 -0.38 -16.47
N ALA A 68 27.70 -1.30 -16.39
CA ALA A 68 26.75 -1.35 -15.29
C ALA A 68 27.43 -1.69 -13.95
N ASP A 69 26.98 -1.07 -12.85
CA ASP A 69 27.41 -1.40 -11.49
C ASP A 69 26.24 -1.95 -10.65
N PRO A 70 26.13 -3.28 -10.48
CA PRO A 70 25.08 -3.91 -9.68
C PRO A 70 25.11 -3.52 -8.20
N GLU A 71 26.19 -2.90 -7.73
CA GLU A 71 26.31 -2.47 -6.34
C GLU A 71 26.20 -0.95 -6.16
N ASP A 72 25.84 -0.22 -7.23
CA ASP A 72 25.49 1.20 -7.18
C ASP A 72 23.98 1.39 -6.93
N PRO A 73 23.57 1.99 -5.79
CA PRO A 73 22.16 2.29 -5.52
C PRO A 73 21.47 3.19 -6.55
N ASP A 74 22.19 4.03 -7.31
CA ASP A 74 21.59 4.95 -8.28
C ASP A 74 21.03 4.21 -9.51
N GLU A 75 21.61 3.07 -9.88
CA GLU A 75 21.09 2.19 -10.95
C GLU A 75 19.67 1.67 -10.64
N TYR A 76 19.30 1.58 -9.36
CA TYR A 76 18.00 1.12 -8.89
C TYR A 76 17.01 2.28 -8.77
N ARG A 77 17.47 3.41 -8.22
CA ARG A 77 16.65 4.63 -8.09
C ARG A 77 16.19 5.15 -9.45
N ALA A 78 17.03 5.06 -10.47
CA ALA A 78 16.70 5.49 -11.84
C ALA A 78 15.49 4.78 -12.45
N VAL A 79 15.13 3.59 -11.94
CA VAL A 79 14.00 2.78 -12.43
C VAL A 79 12.96 2.51 -11.33
N ASN A 80 12.93 3.33 -10.28
CA ASN A 80 11.99 3.23 -9.16
C ASN A 80 12.05 1.88 -8.40
N ILE A 81 13.24 1.30 -8.28
CA ILE A 81 13.48 0.10 -7.47
C ILE A 81 14.19 0.51 -6.18
N PHE A 82 13.70 0.00 -5.05
CA PHE A 82 14.34 0.23 -3.76
C PHE A 82 15.68 -0.51 -3.67
N TRP A 83 16.69 0.16 -3.14
CA TRP A 83 17.95 -0.49 -2.83
C TRP A 83 17.76 -1.43 -1.63
N VAL A 84 18.16 -2.69 -1.75
CA VAL A 84 18.04 -3.69 -0.68
C VAL A 84 19.43 -4.13 -0.22
N PRO A 85 19.88 -3.71 0.97
CA PRO A 85 21.16 -4.14 1.53
C PRO A 85 21.27 -5.66 1.62
N LYS A 86 22.48 -6.20 1.55
CA LYS A 86 22.75 -7.66 1.60
C LYS A 86 22.07 -8.34 2.78
N ASP A 87 22.11 -7.69 3.93
CA ASP A 87 21.52 -8.17 5.18
C ASP A 87 19.99 -8.12 5.21
N ALA A 88 19.36 -7.43 4.27
CA ALA A 88 17.90 -7.31 4.16
C ALA A 88 17.29 -8.11 2.99
N ARG A 89 18.12 -8.72 2.14
CA ARG A 89 17.65 -9.52 0.99
C ARG A 89 16.86 -10.74 1.47
N TRP A 90 15.74 -11.02 0.80
CA TRP A 90 14.82 -12.09 1.20
C TRP A 90 15.48 -13.47 1.37
N ALA A 91 16.48 -13.80 0.55
CA ALA A 91 17.21 -15.06 0.65
C ALA A 91 17.78 -15.31 2.06
N ARG A 92 18.35 -14.28 2.70
CA ARG A 92 18.89 -14.38 4.07
C ARG A 92 17.80 -14.73 5.07
N LEU A 93 16.62 -14.11 4.96
CA LEU A 93 15.50 -14.39 5.86
C LEU A 93 14.96 -15.80 5.65
N LYS A 94 14.85 -16.24 4.39
CA LYS A 94 14.43 -17.60 4.05
C LYS A 94 15.38 -18.66 4.62
N ASP A 95 16.70 -18.48 4.42
CA ASP A 95 17.71 -19.42 4.90
C ASP A 95 17.77 -19.52 6.43
N ASN A 96 17.33 -18.46 7.12
CA ASN A 96 17.27 -18.38 8.57
C ASN A 96 15.85 -18.53 9.14
N ALA A 97 14.85 -18.90 8.33
CA ALA A 97 13.45 -18.84 8.72
C ALA A 97 13.13 -19.67 9.97
N LEU A 98 13.83 -20.80 10.18
CA LEU A 98 13.61 -21.70 11.31
C LEU A 98 14.48 -21.37 12.54
N GLN A 99 15.28 -20.30 12.49
CA GLN A 99 16.14 -19.89 13.60
C GLN A 99 15.32 -19.17 14.69
N PRO A 100 15.62 -19.37 15.99
CA PRO A 100 14.94 -18.66 17.07
C PRO A 100 15.01 -17.13 16.97
N ARG A 101 16.09 -16.62 16.36
CA ARG A 101 16.36 -15.18 16.16
C ARG A 101 15.71 -14.60 14.90
N ILE A 102 14.86 -15.34 14.18
CA ILE A 102 14.26 -14.86 12.92
C ILE A 102 13.54 -13.52 13.07
N GLY A 103 12.91 -13.24 14.22
CA GLY A 103 12.30 -11.95 14.49
C GLY A 103 13.31 -10.78 14.47
N GLU A 104 14.49 -10.99 15.03
CA GLU A 104 15.58 -9.99 15.03
C GLU A 104 16.11 -9.76 13.61
N TYR A 105 16.28 -10.82 12.82
CA TYR A 105 16.72 -10.68 11.43
C TYR A 105 15.73 -9.91 10.57
N VAL A 106 14.42 -10.08 10.80
CA VAL A 106 13.40 -9.28 10.11
C VAL A 106 13.47 -7.82 10.55
N ASP A 107 13.61 -7.54 11.84
CA ASP A 107 13.73 -6.17 12.35
C ASP A 107 14.98 -5.45 11.80
N GLU A 108 16.13 -6.15 11.78
CA GLU A 108 17.38 -5.68 11.18
C GLU A 108 17.21 -5.40 9.68
N ALA A 109 16.55 -6.29 8.94
CA ALA A 109 16.29 -6.12 7.51
C ALA A 109 15.41 -4.89 7.23
N MET A 110 14.30 -4.74 7.97
CA MET A 110 13.39 -3.60 7.84
C MET A 110 14.10 -2.28 8.16
N GLN A 111 14.94 -2.26 9.21
CA GLN A 111 15.74 -1.10 9.57
C GLN A 111 16.75 -0.73 8.47
N ALA A 112 17.51 -1.71 7.97
CA ALA A 112 18.51 -1.49 6.93
C ALA A 112 17.90 -0.96 5.62
N VAL A 113 16.70 -1.43 5.25
CA VAL A 113 15.95 -0.90 4.09
C VAL A 113 15.54 0.54 4.32
N GLU A 114 15.04 0.91 5.50
CA GLU A 114 14.66 2.30 5.77
C GLU A 114 15.84 3.27 5.80
N ASP A 115 17.00 2.83 6.30
CA ASP A 115 18.18 3.70 6.45
C ASP A 115 18.71 4.19 5.10
N VAL A 116 18.54 3.41 4.04
CA VAL A 116 19.04 3.71 2.69
C VAL A 116 17.96 4.20 1.73
N ASN A 117 16.68 4.01 2.06
CA ASN A 117 15.53 4.44 1.25
C ASN A 117 14.71 5.51 1.98
N VAL A 118 15.03 6.79 1.73
CA VAL A 118 14.43 7.95 2.43
C VAL A 118 12.89 7.94 2.41
N SER A 119 12.28 7.53 1.29
CA SER A 119 10.83 7.49 1.14
C SER A 119 10.13 6.46 2.05
N LEU A 120 10.86 5.45 2.53
CA LEU A 120 10.38 4.42 3.46
C LEU A 120 10.68 4.73 4.93
N LYS A 121 11.33 5.85 5.24
CA LYS A 121 11.68 6.20 6.62
C LYS A 121 10.44 6.22 7.52
N GLY A 122 10.45 5.40 8.57
CA GLY A 122 9.35 5.27 9.50
C GLY A 122 8.13 4.52 8.94
N VAL A 123 8.22 3.82 7.81
CA VAL A 123 7.09 3.10 7.18
C VAL A 123 7.01 1.64 7.63
N LEU A 124 8.14 0.96 7.76
CA LEU A 124 8.23 -0.48 8.01
C LEU A 124 8.14 -0.81 9.50
N SER A 125 7.43 -1.89 9.84
CA SER A 125 7.36 -2.38 11.21
C SER A 125 8.69 -3.04 11.62
N LYS A 126 9.10 -2.85 12.88
CA LYS A 126 10.36 -3.35 13.44
C LYS A 126 10.13 -3.96 14.83
N ASP A 127 9.03 -4.69 14.94
CA ASP A 127 8.55 -5.29 16.19
C ASP A 127 8.35 -6.81 16.02
N TYR A 128 9.15 -7.45 15.17
CA TYR A 128 9.09 -8.89 14.90
C TYR A 128 9.83 -9.70 15.96
N ALA A 129 10.81 -9.13 16.67
CA ALA A 129 11.52 -9.77 17.76
C ALA A 129 10.69 -9.90 19.05
N ARG A 130 9.55 -9.21 19.17
CA ARG A 130 8.75 -9.18 20.42
C ARG A 130 8.42 -10.57 20.97
N PRO A 131 8.39 -10.76 22.30
CA PRO A 131 8.10 -12.06 22.92
C PRO A 131 6.73 -12.65 22.54
N ALA A 132 5.74 -11.79 22.30
CA ALA A 132 4.39 -12.21 21.94
C ALA A 132 4.26 -12.80 20.52
N LEU A 133 5.25 -12.61 19.65
CA LEU A 133 5.23 -13.16 18.28
C LEU A 133 5.95 -14.51 18.25
N ASP A 134 5.20 -15.56 17.98
CA ASP A 134 5.70 -16.93 17.81
C ASP A 134 6.69 -17.01 16.63
N LYS A 135 7.94 -17.37 16.93
CA LYS A 135 9.05 -17.40 15.97
C LYS A 135 8.96 -18.59 15.02
N GLU A 136 8.38 -19.70 15.45
CA GLU A 136 8.17 -20.87 14.58
C GLU A 136 7.13 -20.54 13.50
N ARG A 137 6.01 -19.94 13.91
CA ARG A 137 4.97 -19.47 12.98
C ARG A 137 5.47 -18.37 12.06
N LEU A 138 6.29 -17.44 12.56
CA LEU A 138 6.94 -16.42 11.74
C LEU A 138 7.82 -17.05 10.64
N GLY A 139 8.62 -18.06 11.01
CA GLY A 139 9.43 -18.83 10.05
C GLY A 139 8.59 -19.55 9.00
N GLN A 140 7.51 -20.20 9.42
CA GLN A 140 6.56 -20.86 8.52
C GLN A 140 5.92 -19.85 7.54
N LEU A 141 5.60 -18.64 8.01
CA LEU A 141 5.04 -17.57 7.17
C LEU A 141 6.05 -17.08 6.13
N ILE A 142 7.33 -16.91 6.49
CA ILE A 142 8.40 -16.57 5.55
C ILE A 142 8.54 -17.66 4.48
N ASN A 143 8.49 -18.94 4.87
CA ASN A 143 8.53 -20.05 3.92
C ASN A 143 7.31 -20.08 3.00
N LEU A 144 6.12 -19.78 3.53
CA LEU A 144 4.89 -19.66 2.74
C LEU A 144 5.01 -18.55 1.68
N ILE A 145 5.44 -17.35 2.09
CA ILE A 145 5.60 -16.19 1.22
C ILE A 145 6.72 -16.42 0.19
N SER A 146 7.76 -17.18 0.55
CA SER A 146 8.85 -17.54 -0.36
C SER A 146 8.40 -18.35 -1.57
N ASN A 147 7.26 -19.03 -1.49
CA ASN A 147 6.71 -19.80 -2.60
C ASN A 147 5.88 -18.95 -3.57
N ILE A 148 5.61 -17.70 -3.23
CA ILE A 148 4.93 -16.76 -4.13
C ILE A 148 5.91 -16.37 -5.24
N GLY A 149 5.52 -16.63 -6.49
CA GLY A 149 6.30 -16.26 -7.69
C GLY A 149 7.27 -17.33 -8.22
N LEU A 150 7.34 -18.52 -7.61
CA LEU A 150 8.11 -19.64 -8.19
C LEU A 150 7.39 -20.20 -9.43
N GLY A 151 7.70 -19.67 -10.63
CA GLY A 151 7.37 -20.33 -11.90
C GLY A 151 6.81 -19.48 -13.04
N ASP A 152 6.73 -18.15 -12.89
CA ASP A 152 6.18 -17.27 -13.93
C ASP A 152 7.23 -16.23 -14.39
N THR A 153 7.15 -15.82 -15.66
CA THR A 153 8.01 -14.80 -16.29
C THR A 153 8.16 -13.55 -15.41
N GLU A 154 9.36 -12.97 -15.37
CA GLU A 154 9.81 -11.85 -14.52
C GLU A 154 8.74 -10.78 -14.18
N ASN A 155 8.06 -10.19 -15.17
CA ASN A 155 7.02 -9.17 -14.92
C ASN A 155 5.73 -9.67 -14.21
N ARG A 156 5.47 -10.98 -14.22
CA ARG A 156 4.23 -11.58 -13.71
C ARG A 156 4.30 -11.84 -12.20
N SER A 157 5.48 -12.01 -11.62
CA SER A 157 5.66 -12.26 -10.18
C SER A 157 5.38 -10.99 -9.34
N ARG A 158 5.86 -9.82 -9.80
CA ARG A 158 5.61 -8.51 -9.17
C ARG A 158 4.13 -8.18 -9.13
N ASP A 159 3.44 -8.36 -10.24
CA ASP A 159 1.99 -8.17 -10.37
C ASP A 159 1.20 -9.13 -9.45
N VAL A 160 1.65 -10.39 -9.30
CA VAL A 160 1.05 -11.34 -8.34
C VAL A 160 1.18 -10.84 -6.89
N LEU A 161 2.36 -10.39 -6.46
CA LEU A 161 2.57 -9.91 -5.09
C LEU A 161 1.74 -8.65 -4.78
N GLY A 162 1.61 -7.73 -5.73
CA GLY A 162 0.74 -6.56 -5.59
C GLY A 162 -0.74 -6.93 -5.39
N ARG A 163 -1.24 -7.92 -6.13
CA ARG A 163 -2.59 -8.46 -5.94
C ARG A 163 -2.76 -9.21 -4.62
N VAL A 164 -1.77 -10.01 -4.22
CA VAL A 164 -1.77 -10.70 -2.93
C VAL A 164 -1.83 -9.68 -1.79
N TYR A 165 -1.05 -8.61 -1.86
CA TYR A 165 -1.06 -7.54 -0.87
C TYR A 165 -2.43 -6.86 -0.78
N GLU A 166 -3.03 -6.48 -1.92
CA GLU A 166 -4.37 -5.87 -1.95
C GLU A 166 -5.44 -6.81 -1.40
N TYR A 167 -5.37 -8.10 -1.75
CA TYR A 167 -6.28 -9.10 -1.22
C TYR A 167 -6.15 -9.23 0.30
N PHE A 168 -4.93 -9.34 0.83
CA PHE A 168 -4.68 -9.42 2.26
C PHE A 168 -5.19 -8.18 2.99
N LEU A 169 -4.93 -7.00 2.44
CA LEU A 169 -5.43 -5.74 2.98
C LEU A 169 -6.96 -5.72 3.08
N ALA A 170 -7.66 -6.19 2.03
CA ALA A 170 -9.12 -6.31 2.03
C ALA A 170 -9.63 -7.34 3.04
N GLN A 171 -8.96 -8.51 3.17
CA GLN A 171 -9.34 -9.53 4.14
C GLN A 171 -9.13 -9.06 5.58
N PHE A 172 -8.02 -8.38 5.88
CA PHE A 172 -7.77 -7.80 7.19
C PHE A 172 -8.80 -6.73 7.56
N ALA A 173 -9.15 -5.86 6.61
CA ALA A 173 -10.21 -4.88 6.82
C ALA A 173 -11.55 -5.54 7.14
N SER A 174 -11.89 -6.63 6.43
CA SER A 174 -13.10 -7.41 6.70
C SER A 174 -13.06 -8.10 8.07
N ALA A 175 -11.92 -8.65 8.47
CA ALA A 175 -11.75 -9.39 9.72
C ALA A 175 -11.77 -8.48 10.97
N GLU A 176 -11.30 -7.23 10.85
CA GLU A 176 -11.35 -6.25 11.94
C GLU A 176 -12.79 -5.80 12.29
N GLY A 177 -13.78 -6.11 11.45
CA GLY A 177 -15.18 -5.75 11.70
C GLY A 177 -15.44 -4.24 11.73
N LYS A 178 -14.44 -3.41 11.38
CA LYS A 178 -14.57 -1.95 11.31
C LYS A 178 -15.42 -1.59 10.09
N LYS A 179 -16.65 -1.14 10.35
CA LYS A 179 -17.64 -0.74 9.35
C LYS A 179 -17.37 0.66 8.73
N GLY A 180 -16.11 1.05 8.52
CA GLY A 180 -15.74 2.43 8.18
C GLY A 180 -15.01 2.60 6.85
N GLY A 181 -15.26 3.73 6.17
CA GLY A 181 -14.57 4.14 4.93
C GLY A 181 -13.09 4.50 5.10
N GLU A 182 -12.63 4.74 6.34
CA GLU A 182 -11.26 5.17 6.68
C GLU A 182 -10.16 4.17 6.31
N PHE A 183 -10.41 2.86 6.42
CA PHE A 183 -9.34 1.87 6.32
C PHE A 183 -9.24 1.28 4.92
N TYR A 184 -10.37 0.91 4.34
CA TYR A 184 -10.44 0.24 3.05
C TYR A 184 -11.78 0.51 2.38
N THR A 185 -11.73 1.03 1.16
CA THR A 185 -12.90 1.17 0.30
C THR A 185 -12.93 0.00 -0.67
N PRO A 186 -14.04 -0.77 -0.78
CA PRO A 186 -14.10 -1.89 -1.72
C PRO A 186 -13.78 -1.48 -3.15
N ARG A 187 -12.97 -2.29 -3.84
CA ARG A 187 -12.49 -2.01 -5.21
C ARG A 187 -13.61 -1.68 -6.21
N SER A 188 -14.78 -2.28 -6.08
CA SER A 188 -15.94 -1.96 -6.94
C SER A 188 -16.42 -0.52 -6.80
N VAL A 189 -16.41 0.03 -5.58
CA VAL A 189 -16.79 1.42 -5.30
C VAL A 189 -15.70 2.36 -5.78
N VAL A 190 -14.44 2.07 -5.46
CA VAL A 190 -13.30 2.89 -5.90
C VAL A 190 -13.26 2.97 -7.43
N ARG A 191 -13.39 1.84 -8.12
CA ARG A 191 -13.41 1.78 -9.58
C ARG A 191 -14.55 2.61 -10.15
N LEU A 192 -15.74 2.56 -9.56
CA LEU A 192 -16.86 3.40 -9.99
C LEU A 192 -16.50 4.88 -9.89
N LEU A 193 -16.00 5.33 -8.73
CA LEU A 193 -15.68 6.74 -8.50
C LEU A 193 -14.58 7.24 -9.46
N VAL A 194 -13.51 6.47 -9.64
CA VAL A 194 -12.41 6.81 -10.57
C VAL A 194 -12.91 6.89 -12.02
N GLN A 195 -13.77 5.97 -12.45
CA GLN A 195 -14.34 5.97 -13.80
C GLN A 195 -15.32 7.13 -14.03
N MET A 196 -15.88 7.71 -12.98
CA MET A 196 -16.76 8.88 -13.08
C MET A 196 -15.99 10.20 -13.18
N ILE A 197 -14.86 10.31 -12.48
CA ILE A 197 -14.07 11.55 -12.44
C ILE A 197 -12.99 11.60 -13.52
N GLU A 198 -12.64 10.45 -14.11
CA GLU A 198 -11.72 10.30 -15.24
C GLU A 198 -10.40 11.10 -15.09
N PRO A 199 -9.52 10.74 -14.13
CA PRO A 199 -8.33 11.50 -13.81
C PRO A 199 -7.22 11.26 -14.85
N TYR A 200 -7.39 11.76 -16.07
CA TYR A 200 -6.43 11.53 -17.16
C TYR A 200 -5.09 12.24 -16.92
N LYS A 201 -5.10 13.49 -16.43
CA LYS A 201 -3.87 14.29 -16.19
C LYS A 201 -4.06 15.33 -15.10
N GLY A 202 -3.06 15.52 -14.25
CA GLY A 202 -3.06 16.60 -13.25
C GLY A 202 -2.93 16.08 -11.82
N ARG A 203 -3.35 16.89 -10.85
CA ARG A 203 -3.18 16.59 -9.42
C ARG A 203 -4.40 15.85 -8.90
N VAL A 204 -4.18 14.67 -8.33
CA VAL A 204 -5.22 13.86 -7.67
C VAL A 204 -5.00 13.94 -6.17
N TYR A 205 -6.02 14.35 -5.42
CA TYR A 205 -5.95 14.49 -3.96
C TYR A 205 -7.02 13.65 -3.25
N ASP A 206 -6.60 12.94 -2.20
CA ASP A 206 -7.47 12.30 -1.21
C ASP A 206 -7.04 12.75 0.21
N PRO A 207 -7.81 13.61 0.89
CA PRO A 207 -7.46 14.14 2.21
C PRO A 207 -7.64 13.12 3.34
N CYS A 208 -8.11 11.91 3.05
CA CYS A 208 -8.37 10.84 4.01
C CYS A 208 -8.08 9.48 3.35
N CYS A 209 -6.86 9.34 2.81
CA CYS A 209 -6.57 8.37 1.77
C CYS A 209 -6.61 6.90 2.22
N GLY A 210 -6.70 6.65 3.53
CA GLY A 210 -6.69 5.31 4.07
C GLY A 210 -5.46 4.56 3.59
N SER A 211 -5.67 3.37 3.02
CA SER A 211 -4.63 2.52 2.44
C SER A 211 -4.25 2.85 0.99
N SER A 212 -4.60 4.05 0.49
CA SER A 212 -4.29 4.55 -0.87
C SER A 212 -4.95 3.77 -2.02
N GLY A 213 -6.04 3.03 -1.77
CA GLY A 213 -6.74 2.26 -2.80
C GLY A 213 -7.27 3.12 -3.96
N MET A 214 -7.65 4.39 -3.69
CA MET A 214 -8.12 5.31 -4.74
C MET A 214 -7.03 5.71 -5.72
N PHE A 215 -5.80 5.92 -5.25
CA PHE A 215 -4.65 6.24 -6.10
C PHE A 215 -4.24 5.06 -6.97
N VAL A 216 -4.18 3.86 -6.38
CA VAL A 216 -3.92 2.61 -7.12
C VAL A 216 -4.90 2.46 -8.28
N GLN A 217 -6.20 2.66 -8.03
CA GLN A 217 -7.20 2.51 -9.07
C GLN A 217 -7.17 3.65 -10.10
N SER A 218 -6.73 4.85 -9.71
CA SER A 218 -6.54 5.99 -10.62
C SER A 218 -5.43 5.72 -11.63
N GLU A 219 -4.31 5.12 -11.19
CA GLU A 219 -3.27 4.70 -12.12
C GLU A 219 -3.70 3.54 -13.01
N GLU A 220 -4.39 2.53 -12.48
CA GLU A 220 -4.96 1.46 -13.30
C GLU A 220 -5.90 2.03 -14.39
N PHE A 221 -6.66 3.08 -14.06
CA PHE A 221 -7.49 3.79 -15.03
C PHE A 221 -6.64 4.43 -16.13
N ILE A 222 -5.62 5.20 -15.77
CA ILE A 222 -4.75 5.90 -16.73
C ILE A 222 -4.07 4.90 -17.68
N LEU A 223 -3.47 3.84 -17.13
CA LEU A 223 -2.82 2.78 -17.91
C LEU A 223 -3.81 2.08 -18.86
N ALA A 224 -5.02 1.77 -18.39
CA ALA A 224 -6.05 1.15 -19.21
C ALA A 224 -6.54 2.03 -20.38
N HIS A 225 -6.34 3.35 -20.28
CA HIS A 225 -6.68 4.32 -21.31
C HIS A 225 -5.45 4.84 -22.09
N GLY A 226 -4.30 4.17 -21.96
CA GLY A 226 -3.09 4.46 -22.74
C GLY A 226 -2.27 5.65 -22.25
N GLY A 227 -2.51 6.14 -21.03
CA GLY A 227 -1.64 7.11 -20.37
C GLY A 227 -0.46 6.47 -19.63
N GLY A 228 0.38 7.30 -19.02
CA GLY A 228 1.55 6.88 -18.23
C GLY A 228 1.45 7.30 -16.77
N LEU A 229 2.28 6.70 -15.91
CA LEU A 229 2.28 6.97 -14.46
C LEU A 229 2.59 8.43 -14.12
N SER A 230 3.36 9.10 -14.96
CA SER A 230 3.71 10.52 -14.80
C SER A 230 2.60 11.49 -15.22
N ASP A 231 1.46 11.01 -15.72
CA ASP A 231 0.36 11.89 -16.14
C ASP A 231 -0.37 12.51 -14.94
N ILE A 232 -0.32 11.87 -13.76
CA ILE A 232 -0.87 12.41 -12.53
C ILE A 232 0.18 12.62 -11.44
N SER A 233 -0.09 13.57 -10.56
CA SER A 233 0.64 13.75 -9.31
C SER A 233 -0.29 13.47 -8.14
N ILE A 234 0.11 12.52 -7.29
CA ILE A 234 -0.70 12.02 -6.18
C ILE A 234 -0.34 12.78 -4.90
N TYR A 235 -1.37 13.28 -4.23
CA TYR A 235 -1.29 13.89 -2.92
C TYR A 235 -2.28 13.20 -2.02
N GLY A 236 -1.91 12.95 -0.77
CA GLY A 236 -2.85 12.39 0.19
C GLY A 236 -2.48 12.68 1.62
N GLN A 237 -3.47 12.48 2.49
CA GLN A 237 -3.29 12.62 3.92
C GLN A 237 -4.05 11.53 4.66
N GLU A 238 -3.43 11.00 5.73
CA GLU A 238 -4.02 9.99 6.59
C GLU A 238 -3.68 10.28 8.06
N SER A 239 -4.71 10.26 8.91
CA SER A 239 -4.56 10.62 10.33
C SER A 239 -4.11 9.44 11.19
N ASN A 240 -4.45 8.21 10.79
CA ASN A 240 -4.02 7.01 11.47
C ASN A 240 -2.62 6.61 11.01
N TYR A 241 -1.62 6.79 11.88
CA TYR A 241 -0.21 6.46 11.61
C TYR A 241 -0.01 5.07 11.00
N THR A 242 -0.75 4.09 11.53
CA THR A 242 -0.65 2.71 11.09
C THR A 242 -1.24 2.50 9.69
N THR A 243 -2.37 3.15 9.37
CA THR A 243 -2.96 3.15 8.03
C THR A 243 -2.09 3.89 7.02
N TRP A 244 -1.49 5.02 7.43
CA TRP A 244 -0.54 5.79 6.62
C TRP A 244 0.65 4.93 6.16
N ARG A 245 1.22 4.10 7.06
CA ARG A 245 2.27 3.14 6.70
C ARG A 245 1.80 2.15 5.63
N LEU A 246 0.58 1.63 5.76
CA LEU A 246 0.00 0.71 4.77
C LEU A 246 -0.19 1.38 3.41
N ALA A 247 -0.64 2.64 3.39
CA ALA A 247 -0.77 3.46 2.19
C ALA A 247 0.57 3.60 1.46
N LYS A 248 1.63 4.02 2.17
CA LYS A 248 2.96 4.18 1.56
C LYS A 248 3.51 2.87 1.00
N MET A 249 3.35 1.75 1.71
CA MET A 249 3.72 0.43 1.18
C MET A 249 2.88 0.05 -0.05
N ASN A 250 1.57 0.32 -0.04
CA ASN A 250 0.67 -0.06 -1.14
C ASN A 250 1.00 0.65 -2.46
N LEU A 251 1.39 1.94 -2.38
CA LEU A 251 1.87 2.72 -3.53
C LEU A 251 3.23 2.22 -4.02
N ALA A 252 4.17 2.01 -3.09
CA ALA A 252 5.52 1.53 -3.39
C ALA A 252 5.53 0.16 -4.11
N LEU A 253 4.62 -0.76 -3.74
CA LEU A 253 4.44 -2.06 -4.42
C LEU A 253 4.01 -1.97 -5.89
N ARG A 254 3.58 -0.80 -6.34
CA ARG A 254 3.10 -0.56 -7.70
C ARG A 254 3.97 0.45 -8.44
N GLY A 255 5.09 0.86 -7.83
CA GLY A 255 5.97 1.89 -8.40
C GLY A 255 5.31 3.27 -8.46
N ILE A 256 4.30 3.52 -7.62
CA ILE A 256 3.54 4.76 -7.62
C ILE A 256 4.21 5.73 -6.67
N GLU A 257 4.63 6.88 -7.18
CA GLU A 257 5.11 7.98 -6.36
C GLU A 257 3.93 8.86 -5.90
N GLY A 258 3.91 9.21 -4.62
CA GLY A 258 2.87 10.05 -4.06
C GLY A 258 3.32 10.80 -2.81
N ASN A 259 2.87 12.04 -2.69
CA ASN A 259 3.07 12.85 -1.49
C ASN A 259 2.00 12.51 -0.45
N ILE A 260 2.22 11.41 0.28
CA ILE A 260 1.30 10.91 1.32
C ILE A 260 1.80 11.31 2.71
N GLU A 261 1.06 12.21 3.33
CA GLU A 261 1.42 12.82 4.60
C GLU A 261 0.64 12.24 5.78
N HIS A 262 1.28 12.18 6.95
CA HIS A 262 0.63 11.77 8.19
C HIS A 262 0.17 13.01 8.98
N GLY A 263 -1.11 13.02 9.35
CA GLY A 263 -1.71 14.06 10.18
C GLY A 263 -3.23 14.14 10.05
N ASP A 264 -3.87 14.81 11.00
CA ASP A 264 -5.31 15.12 10.93
C ASP A 264 -5.58 16.23 9.90
N SER A 265 -6.39 15.98 8.89
CA SER A 265 -6.63 16.90 7.77
C SER A 265 -7.37 18.17 8.17
N PHE A 266 -8.07 18.15 9.31
CA PHE A 266 -8.73 19.34 9.84
C PHE A 266 -7.77 20.20 10.68
N HIS A 267 -7.03 19.61 11.61
CA HIS A 267 -6.23 20.35 12.59
C HIS A 267 -4.75 20.51 12.20
N ASN A 268 -4.29 19.73 11.22
CA ASN A 268 -2.93 19.77 10.71
C ASN A 268 -2.93 19.42 9.21
N ASP A 269 -3.54 20.31 8.42
CA ASP A 269 -3.54 20.23 6.96
C ASP A 269 -2.10 20.24 6.43
N ARG A 270 -1.71 19.14 5.77
CA ARG A 270 -0.37 18.93 5.25
C ARG A 270 -0.20 19.45 3.83
N HIS A 271 -1.30 19.84 3.19
CA HIS A 271 -1.33 20.34 1.82
C HIS A 271 -2.09 21.69 1.73
N PRO A 272 -1.78 22.70 2.58
CA PRO A 272 -2.61 23.89 2.78
C PRO A 272 -2.78 24.78 1.54
N ASP A 273 -1.84 24.68 0.58
CA ASP A 273 -1.81 25.45 -0.67
C ASP A 273 -2.10 24.58 -1.90
N LEU A 274 -2.35 23.28 -1.72
CA LEU A 274 -2.67 22.39 -2.82
C LEU A 274 -4.02 22.79 -3.43
N LYS A 275 -4.02 22.92 -4.75
CA LYS A 275 -5.22 23.03 -5.59
C LYS A 275 -5.29 21.81 -6.49
N ALA A 276 -6.09 20.80 -6.17
CA ALA A 276 -6.12 19.58 -6.97
C ALA A 276 -7.05 19.72 -8.17
N ASP A 277 -6.74 18.99 -9.25
CA ASP A 277 -7.60 18.94 -10.43
C ASP A 277 -8.70 17.89 -10.25
N TYR A 278 -8.41 16.85 -9.46
CA TYR A 278 -9.34 15.78 -9.10
C TYR A 278 -9.31 15.50 -7.60
N MET A 279 -10.50 15.32 -7.04
CA MET A 279 -10.71 15.00 -5.63
C MET A 279 -11.48 13.70 -5.50
N LEU A 280 -10.91 12.75 -4.77
CA LEU A 280 -11.49 11.43 -4.52
C LEU A 280 -11.30 11.13 -3.05
N ALA A 281 -12.39 10.88 -2.33
CA ALA A 281 -12.33 10.68 -0.88
C ALA A 281 -13.45 9.74 -0.42
N ASN A 282 -13.16 8.91 0.58
CA ASN A 282 -14.17 8.18 1.35
C ASN A 282 -13.95 8.43 2.84
N PRO A 283 -14.30 9.65 3.32
CA PRO A 283 -14.04 10.02 4.70
C PRO A 283 -14.84 9.16 5.68
N PRO A 284 -14.43 9.11 6.95
CA PRO A 284 -15.24 8.49 7.98
C PRO A 284 -16.63 9.09 8.08
N PHE A 285 -17.63 8.21 8.17
CA PHE A 285 -19.01 8.62 8.30
C PHE A 285 -19.34 9.06 9.73
N ASN A 286 -19.98 10.22 9.84
CA ASN A 286 -20.62 10.71 11.07
C ASN A 286 -19.67 10.86 12.27
N VAL A 287 -18.41 11.23 12.03
CA VAL A 287 -17.46 11.57 13.11
C VAL A 287 -18.01 12.76 13.88
N SER A 288 -18.30 12.54 15.16
CA SER A 288 -18.85 13.56 16.05
C SER A 288 -17.77 14.26 16.89
N ASP A 289 -16.62 13.62 17.08
CA ASP A 289 -15.50 14.07 17.91
C ASP A 289 -14.34 14.67 17.11
N TRP A 290 -14.61 15.20 15.91
CA TRP A 290 -13.62 15.87 15.04
C TRP A 290 -13.14 17.24 15.55
N ARG A 291 -13.52 17.62 16.78
CA ARG A 291 -13.15 18.88 17.46
C ARG A 291 -13.51 20.15 16.66
N GLY A 292 -14.64 20.14 15.95
CA GLY A 292 -15.10 21.25 15.11
C GLY A 292 -15.33 22.58 15.82
N GLU A 293 -15.48 22.58 17.14
CA GLU A 293 -15.59 23.81 17.95
C GLU A 293 -14.31 24.66 17.90
N LEU A 294 -13.15 24.03 17.69
CA LEU A 294 -11.88 24.76 17.58
C LEU A 294 -11.71 25.40 16.20
N LEU A 295 -12.54 25.02 15.23
CA LEU A 295 -12.42 25.41 13.83
C LEU A 295 -13.54 26.35 13.40
N ARG A 296 -14.34 26.94 14.30
CA ARG A 296 -15.53 27.72 13.90
C ARG A 296 -15.25 28.84 12.90
N GLU A 297 -14.08 29.49 12.96
CA GLU A 297 -13.68 30.58 12.06
C GLU A 297 -12.68 30.15 10.97
N ASP A 298 -12.57 28.85 10.69
CA ASP A 298 -11.65 28.35 9.67
C ASP A 298 -12.01 28.84 8.26
N LYS A 299 -10.97 29.18 7.47
CA LYS A 299 -11.09 29.68 6.08
C LYS A 299 -11.79 28.71 5.13
N ARG A 300 -11.86 27.42 5.46
CA ARG A 300 -12.53 26.38 4.67
C ARG A 300 -14.05 26.52 4.66
N TRP A 301 -14.65 27.15 5.66
CA TRP A 301 -16.11 27.16 5.85
C TRP A 301 -16.84 28.27 5.06
N GLN A 302 -16.61 28.33 3.75
CA GLN A 302 -17.20 29.36 2.88
C GLN A 302 -18.71 29.20 2.67
N SER A 303 -19.22 27.97 2.82
CA SER A 303 -20.64 27.63 2.67
C SER A 303 -21.38 27.56 4.01
N GLY A 304 -20.81 28.19 5.04
CA GLY A 304 -21.32 28.16 6.41
C GLY A 304 -20.62 27.11 7.28
N LYS A 305 -20.68 27.33 8.59
CA LYS A 305 -19.93 26.52 9.57
C LYS A 305 -20.53 25.11 9.68
N PRO A 306 -19.75 24.02 9.45
CA PRO A 306 -20.24 22.65 9.60
C PRO A 306 -20.79 22.37 11.02
N PRO A 307 -21.69 21.39 11.17
CA PRO A 307 -22.13 20.94 12.49
C PRO A 307 -20.95 20.37 13.31
N VAL A 308 -20.79 20.86 14.54
CA VAL A 308 -19.70 20.40 15.43
C VAL A 308 -19.82 18.91 15.76
N GLY A 309 -21.05 18.37 15.81
CA GLY A 309 -21.31 16.96 16.07
C GLY A 309 -21.29 16.05 14.84
N ASN A 310 -20.94 16.54 13.63
CA ASN A 310 -20.85 15.70 12.43
C ASN A 310 -19.90 16.28 11.37
N ALA A 311 -18.78 15.59 11.11
CA ALA A 311 -17.74 16.03 10.19
C ALA A 311 -18.08 15.89 8.69
N ASN A 312 -19.20 15.27 8.29
CA ASN A 312 -19.45 14.94 6.88
C ASN A 312 -19.37 16.19 5.96
N PHE A 313 -20.02 17.29 6.35
CA PHE A 313 -19.96 18.54 5.58
C PHE A 313 -18.68 19.34 5.83
N ALA A 314 -17.92 19.05 6.89
CA ALA A 314 -16.58 19.58 7.06
C ALA A 314 -15.63 18.96 6.02
N TRP A 315 -15.72 17.66 5.77
CA TRP A 315 -14.99 16.99 4.68
C TRP A 315 -15.33 17.55 3.31
N VAL A 316 -16.61 17.74 2.99
CA VAL A 316 -17.03 18.33 1.70
C VAL A 316 -16.44 19.74 1.52
N GLN A 317 -16.50 20.59 2.54
CA GLN A 317 -15.92 21.94 2.45
C GLN A 317 -14.40 21.95 2.44
N HIS A 318 -13.74 21.01 3.12
CA HIS A 318 -12.29 20.83 3.02
C HIS A 318 -11.92 20.44 1.58
N ILE A 319 -12.61 19.47 0.98
CA ILE A 319 -12.40 19.05 -0.41
C ILE A 319 -12.59 20.22 -1.38
N ILE A 320 -13.65 21.03 -1.23
CA ILE A 320 -13.91 22.20 -2.08
C ILE A 320 -12.85 23.31 -1.88
N HIS A 321 -12.23 23.38 -0.69
CA HIS A 321 -11.21 24.37 -0.40
C HIS A 321 -9.89 24.07 -1.12
N HIS A 322 -9.57 22.81 -1.33
CA HIS A 322 -8.42 22.37 -2.12
C HIS A 322 -8.80 22.20 -3.60
#